data_AF-A0A958KA73-F1
#
_entry.id   AF-A0A958KA73-F1
#
_cell.length_a   1.000
_cell.length_b   1.000
_cell.length_c   1.000
_cell.angle_alpha   90.00
_cell.angle_beta   90.00
_cell.angle_gamma   90.00
#
_symmetry.space_group_name_H-M   'P 1'
#
loop_
_entity.id
_entity.type
_entity.pdbx_description
1 polymer ?
#
loop_
_entity_poly.entity_id
_entity_poly.type
_entity_poly.pdbx_seq_one_letter_code
_entity_poly.pdbx_strand_id
1 'polypeptide(L)'
;MYFNKTLQYLVLRFKYPEYRDYLSMGCGIDSRYSRCKKWWEPHLRLSKEYIARAFCEFRQGTIAVFGSGRLLDVDLECLLESFDSVDLFDADPAAIRASQSLVSRRGLEKRVSCVHADLTGVMEYWTGELESYLKAGKKSKNQLDLAQFFSGLGPPKGGFDSLGLLSDYSAVISLNLLSQIPIYWGDRASSLLLKHWKLGVEEDGKYSSPLDDELIRSLGRLQRFHLDLLSASGARRVVLLTDQWFYYYEKSFSQWQVEPALFLESPEVQDNRVCLQNFLQVDHESWLWHLAPQGVEQEEFGAIHEVHAYTYDTCR
;
A
#
# COMPACT_ATOMS: atom_id res chain seq x y z
N MET A 1 -22.35 17.73 6.54
CA MET A 1 -21.83 16.35 6.32
C MET A 1 -20.41 16.12 6.86
N TYR A 2 -19.56 17.16 6.99
CA TYR A 2 -18.16 17.03 7.48
C TYR A 2 -17.99 16.73 8.99
N PHE A 3 -18.89 17.21 9.84
CA PHE A 3 -18.79 17.05 11.31
C PHE A 3 -18.71 15.59 11.77
N ASN A 4 -19.36 14.68 11.05
CA ASN A 4 -19.36 13.25 11.36
C ASN A 4 -18.00 12.58 11.04
N LYS A 5 -17.35 12.96 9.91
CA LYS A 5 -16.05 12.39 9.51
C LYS A 5 -14.93 12.82 10.46
N THR A 6 -14.89 14.09 10.87
CA THR A 6 -13.88 14.58 11.83
C THR A 6 -14.04 13.92 13.20
N LEU A 7 -15.26 13.78 13.70
CA LEU A 7 -15.51 13.10 14.97
C LEU A 7 -15.12 11.61 14.89
N GLN A 8 -15.49 10.93 13.80
CA GLN A 8 -15.10 9.55 13.55
C GLN A 8 -13.58 9.39 13.51
N TYR A 9 -12.86 10.27 12.79
CA TYR A 9 -11.40 10.28 12.75
C TYR A 9 -10.81 10.42 14.16
N LEU A 10 -11.27 11.39 14.96
CA LEU A 10 -10.79 11.59 16.32
C LEU A 10 -11.00 10.35 17.18
N VAL A 11 -12.21 9.76 17.17
CA VAL A 11 -12.53 8.54 17.92
C VAL A 11 -11.61 7.38 17.51
N LEU A 12 -11.43 7.15 16.21
CA LEU A 12 -10.56 6.08 15.72
C LEU A 12 -9.09 6.35 16.06
N ARG A 13 -8.63 7.60 15.97
CA ARG A 13 -7.27 8.01 16.34
C ARG A 13 -6.95 7.75 17.82
N PHE A 14 -7.94 7.87 18.70
CA PHE A 14 -7.81 7.52 20.11
C PHE A 14 -7.86 6.01 20.34
N LYS A 15 -8.71 5.28 19.60
CA LYS A 15 -8.86 3.82 19.73
C LYS A 15 -7.69 3.03 19.14
N TYR A 16 -7.07 3.56 18.07
CA TYR A 16 -6.00 2.94 17.29
C TYR A 16 -4.79 3.91 17.19
N PRO A 17 -4.11 4.23 18.31
CA PRO A 17 -3.03 5.22 18.33
C PRO A 17 -1.81 4.82 17.49
N GLU A 18 -1.61 3.55 17.22
CA GLU A 18 -0.55 2.98 16.39
C GLU A 18 -0.84 3.08 14.88
N TYR A 19 -2.12 3.20 14.49
CA TYR A 19 -2.56 3.32 13.08
C TYR A 19 -2.85 4.77 12.65
N ARG A 20 -2.23 5.75 13.30
CA ARG A 20 -2.54 7.19 13.09
C ARG A 20 -2.19 7.68 11.69
N ASP A 21 -1.11 7.19 11.14
CA ASP A 21 -0.65 7.46 9.78
C ASP A 21 -1.62 6.85 8.76
N TYR A 22 -2.01 5.58 8.91
CA TYR A 22 -3.04 4.96 8.08
C TYR A 22 -4.36 5.74 8.10
N LEU A 23 -4.82 6.16 9.29
CA LEU A 23 -6.02 6.99 9.42
C LEU A 23 -5.87 8.36 8.72
N SER A 24 -4.71 9.01 8.87
CA SER A 24 -4.44 10.31 8.27
C SER A 24 -4.42 10.22 6.73
N MET A 25 -3.69 9.25 6.20
CA MET A 25 -3.60 8.98 4.77
C MET A 25 -4.96 8.58 4.19
N GLY A 26 -5.69 7.69 4.86
CA GLY A 26 -7.04 7.29 4.46
C GLY A 26 -8.04 8.46 4.43
N CYS A 27 -7.97 9.37 5.41
CA CYS A 27 -8.75 10.62 5.38
C CYS A 27 -8.34 11.54 4.21
N GLY A 28 -7.05 11.60 3.89
CA GLY A 28 -6.52 12.31 2.72
C GLY A 28 -7.09 11.76 1.42
N ILE A 29 -7.06 10.44 1.24
CA ILE A 29 -7.61 9.73 0.08
C ILE A 29 -9.11 9.98 -0.08
N ASP A 30 -9.90 9.84 0.99
CA ASP A 30 -11.35 10.09 0.96
C ASP A 30 -11.68 11.55 0.62
N SER A 31 -10.91 12.49 1.17
CA SER A 31 -11.07 13.92 0.87
C SER A 31 -10.70 14.23 -0.58
N ARG A 32 -9.60 13.65 -1.09
CA ARG A 32 -9.14 13.83 -2.46
C ARG A 32 -10.10 13.23 -3.46
N TYR A 33 -10.60 12.02 -3.21
CA TYR A 33 -11.63 11.38 -4.02
C TYR A 33 -12.86 12.28 -4.18
N SER A 34 -13.33 12.89 -3.08
CA SER A 34 -14.47 13.82 -3.14
C SER A 34 -14.24 15.02 -4.05
N ARG A 35 -13.02 15.58 -4.11
CA ARG A 35 -12.67 16.74 -4.95
C ARG A 35 -12.34 16.35 -6.39
N CYS A 36 -11.63 15.24 -6.54
CA CYS A 36 -11.03 14.78 -7.80
C CYS A 36 -11.84 13.67 -8.47
N LYS A 37 -13.08 13.41 -8.04
CA LYS A 37 -13.91 12.29 -8.51
C LYS A 37 -13.93 12.11 -10.03
N LYS A 38 -14.10 13.21 -10.78
CA LYS A 38 -14.11 13.20 -12.26
C LYS A 38 -12.78 12.77 -12.87
N TRP A 39 -11.68 13.11 -12.22
CA TRP A 39 -10.32 12.79 -12.65
C TRP A 39 -9.92 11.36 -12.28
N TRP A 40 -10.52 10.81 -11.22
CA TRP A 40 -10.31 9.43 -10.80
C TRP A 40 -11.18 8.44 -11.57
N GLU A 41 -12.30 8.87 -12.14
CA GLU A 41 -13.24 8.00 -12.85
C GLU A 41 -12.58 7.08 -13.91
N PRO A 42 -11.65 7.55 -14.77
CA PRO A 42 -10.95 6.66 -15.70
C PRO A 42 -10.15 5.56 -14.98
N HIS A 43 -9.41 5.92 -13.93
CA HIS A 43 -8.64 4.96 -13.12
C HIS A 43 -9.56 3.93 -12.47
N LEU A 44 -10.61 4.37 -11.77
CA LEU A 44 -11.53 3.47 -11.07
C LEU A 44 -12.25 2.51 -12.04
N ARG A 45 -12.59 2.99 -13.23
CA ARG A 45 -13.21 2.16 -14.28
C ARG A 45 -12.23 1.10 -14.77
N LEU A 46 -11.00 1.50 -15.10
CA LEU A 46 -9.95 0.58 -15.57
C LEU A 46 -9.57 -0.46 -14.51
N SER A 47 -9.42 -0.06 -13.25
CA SER A 47 -9.20 -0.98 -12.12
C SER A 47 -10.28 -2.06 -12.05
N LYS A 48 -11.56 -1.66 -12.10
CA LYS A 48 -12.69 -2.58 -12.03
C LYS A 48 -12.80 -3.50 -13.24
N GLU A 49 -12.65 -2.96 -14.44
CA GLU A 49 -12.69 -3.74 -15.69
C GLU A 49 -11.57 -4.78 -15.72
N TYR A 50 -10.36 -4.40 -15.31
CA TYR A 50 -9.23 -5.31 -15.22
C TYR A 50 -9.50 -6.44 -14.22
N ILE A 51 -9.91 -6.11 -13.00
CA ILE A 51 -10.22 -7.09 -11.94
C ILE A 51 -11.35 -8.03 -12.37
N ALA A 52 -12.44 -7.50 -12.92
CA ALA A 52 -13.58 -8.31 -13.37
C ALA A 52 -13.17 -9.32 -14.44
N ARG A 53 -12.39 -8.89 -15.43
CA ARG A 53 -11.89 -9.75 -16.50
C ARG A 53 -10.91 -10.80 -15.98
N ALA A 54 -10.07 -10.44 -15.01
CA ALA A 54 -9.12 -11.36 -14.39
C ALA A 54 -9.76 -12.48 -13.57
N PHE A 55 -11.05 -12.41 -13.22
CA PHE A 55 -11.72 -13.47 -12.45
C PHE A 55 -12.99 -14.01 -13.11
N CYS A 56 -13.27 -13.65 -14.37
CA CYS A 56 -14.52 -13.99 -15.05
C CYS A 56 -14.75 -15.49 -15.25
N GLU A 57 -13.73 -16.34 -15.10
CA GLU A 57 -13.82 -17.80 -15.19
C GLU A 57 -13.96 -18.51 -13.82
N PHE A 58 -13.80 -17.79 -12.71
CA PHE A 58 -14.00 -18.36 -11.37
C PHE A 58 -15.49 -18.53 -11.06
N ARG A 59 -15.84 -19.58 -10.30
CA ARG A 59 -17.24 -19.93 -10.00
C ARG A 59 -17.49 -20.26 -8.52
N GLN A 60 -16.44 -20.42 -7.72
CA GLN A 60 -16.50 -20.85 -6.33
C GLN A 60 -15.18 -20.51 -5.63
N GLY A 61 -15.16 -20.69 -4.31
CA GLY A 61 -14.01 -20.45 -3.44
C GLY A 61 -14.03 -19.06 -2.79
N THR A 62 -12.97 -18.76 -2.06
CA THR A 62 -12.81 -17.47 -1.37
C THR A 62 -11.73 -16.65 -2.04
N ILE A 63 -11.98 -15.35 -2.23
CA ILE A 63 -10.99 -14.38 -2.70
C ILE A 63 -10.58 -13.42 -1.57
N ALA A 64 -9.29 -13.14 -1.46
CA ALA A 64 -8.77 -12.10 -0.57
C ALA A 64 -8.52 -10.80 -1.34
N VAL A 65 -8.85 -9.66 -0.73
CA VAL A 65 -8.55 -8.32 -1.24
C VAL A 65 -7.66 -7.59 -0.24
N PHE A 66 -6.38 -7.51 -0.55
CA PHE A 66 -5.34 -6.85 0.24
C PHE A 66 -5.28 -5.37 -0.11
N GLY A 67 -5.47 -4.48 0.87
CA GLY A 67 -5.57 -3.04 0.66
C GLY A 67 -6.94 -2.64 0.10
N SER A 68 -7.99 -3.30 0.57
CA SER A 68 -9.37 -3.13 0.09
C SER A 68 -9.90 -1.70 0.18
N GLY A 69 -9.30 -0.87 1.05
CA GLY A 69 -9.65 0.52 1.24
C GLY A 69 -11.14 0.73 1.46
N ARG A 70 -11.71 1.70 0.75
CA ARG A 70 -13.15 2.01 0.76
C ARG A 70 -13.88 1.35 -0.42
N LEU A 71 -13.29 0.31 -1.03
CA LEU A 71 -13.80 -0.40 -2.21
C LEU A 71 -14.06 0.51 -3.42
N LEU A 72 -13.19 1.50 -3.64
CA LEU A 72 -13.31 2.40 -4.79
C LEU A 72 -12.93 1.68 -6.09
N ASP A 73 -11.85 0.90 -6.05
CA ASP A 73 -11.25 0.18 -7.18
C ASP A 73 -11.86 -1.20 -7.46
N VAL A 74 -12.66 -1.72 -6.53
CA VAL A 74 -13.23 -3.07 -6.58
C VAL A 74 -14.73 -2.99 -6.73
N ASP A 75 -15.28 -3.80 -7.62
CA ASP A 75 -16.69 -4.08 -7.70
C ASP A 75 -17.01 -5.33 -6.87
N LEU A 76 -17.55 -5.13 -5.67
CA LEU A 76 -17.83 -6.21 -4.72
C LEU A 76 -18.90 -7.18 -5.26
N GLU A 77 -19.89 -6.66 -5.99
CA GLU A 77 -20.93 -7.48 -6.62
C GLU A 77 -20.31 -8.42 -7.65
N CYS A 78 -19.43 -7.91 -8.51
CA CYS A 78 -18.73 -8.71 -9.51
C CYS A 78 -17.89 -9.84 -8.89
N LEU A 79 -17.20 -9.56 -7.78
CA LEU A 79 -16.47 -10.61 -7.05
C LEU A 79 -17.43 -11.66 -6.47
N LEU A 80 -18.56 -11.25 -5.90
CA LEU A 80 -19.56 -12.16 -5.35
C LEU A 80 -20.34 -12.94 -6.41
N GLU A 81 -20.24 -12.60 -7.69
CA GLU A 81 -20.72 -13.45 -8.79
C GLU A 81 -19.74 -14.59 -9.12
N SER A 82 -18.46 -14.40 -8.81
CA SER A 82 -17.38 -15.34 -9.17
C SER A 82 -16.89 -16.21 -8.00
N PHE A 83 -17.14 -15.78 -6.75
CA PHE A 83 -16.64 -16.40 -5.53
C PHE A 83 -17.76 -16.60 -4.51
N ASP A 84 -17.63 -17.65 -3.67
CA ASP A 84 -18.58 -17.93 -2.59
C ASP A 84 -18.51 -16.85 -1.50
N SER A 85 -17.29 -16.40 -1.20
CA SER A 85 -16.99 -15.38 -0.20
C SER A 85 -15.79 -14.48 -0.57
N VAL A 86 -15.75 -13.30 0.04
CA VAL A 86 -14.72 -12.27 -0.14
C VAL A 86 -14.19 -11.83 1.23
N ASP A 87 -12.88 -11.88 1.42
CA ASP A 87 -12.22 -11.34 2.60
C ASP A 87 -11.53 -10.01 2.27
N LEU A 88 -11.94 -8.93 2.93
CA LEU A 88 -11.43 -7.59 2.73
C LEU A 88 -10.42 -7.23 3.82
N PHE A 89 -9.16 -7.02 3.44
CA PHE A 89 -8.08 -6.67 4.36
C PHE A 89 -7.66 -5.21 4.18
N ASP A 90 -7.44 -4.51 5.28
CA ASP A 90 -6.87 -3.16 5.28
C ASP A 90 -6.29 -2.78 6.65
N ALA A 91 -5.27 -1.92 6.64
CA ALA A 91 -4.63 -1.39 7.84
C ALA A 91 -5.27 -0.08 8.34
N ASP A 92 -6.09 0.61 7.53
CA ASP A 92 -6.86 1.79 7.93
C ASP A 92 -8.17 1.36 8.65
N PRO A 93 -8.30 1.55 9.97
CA PRO A 93 -9.52 1.22 10.70
C PRO A 93 -10.76 1.96 10.18
N ALA A 94 -10.59 3.14 9.59
CA ALA A 94 -11.69 3.90 9.01
C ALA A 94 -12.16 3.30 7.68
N ALA A 95 -11.24 2.77 6.87
CA ALA A 95 -11.55 2.02 5.66
C ALA A 95 -12.33 0.75 5.99
N ILE A 96 -11.84 -0.06 6.94
CA ILE A 96 -12.53 -1.27 7.41
C ILE A 96 -13.94 -0.95 7.90
N ARG A 97 -14.11 0.09 8.71
CA ARG A 97 -15.44 0.49 9.19
C ARG A 97 -16.37 0.94 8.05
N ALA A 98 -15.84 1.60 7.03
CA ALA A 98 -16.61 1.97 5.85
C ALA A 98 -17.08 0.72 5.08
N SER A 99 -16.19 -0.24 4.86
CA SER A 99 -16.48 -1.53 4.21
C SER A 99 -17.50 -2.34 5.01
N GLN A 100 -17.35 -2.47 6.33
CA GLN A 100 -18.33 -3.11 7.21
C GLN A 100 -19.71 -2.44 7.12
N SER A 101 -19.76 -1.11 7.12
CA SER A 101 -21.03 -0.39 6.98
C SER A 101 -21.68 -0.63 5.60
N LEU A 102 -20.90 -0.80 4.54
CA LEU A 102 -21.42 -1.14 3.21
C LEU A 102 -21.97 -2.56 3.19
N VAL A 103 -21.18 -3.52 3.66
CA VAL A 103 -21.52 -4.94 3.76
C VAL A 103 -22.83 -5.12 4.54
N SER A 104 -22.96 -4.48 5.71
CA SER A 104 -24.18 -4.61 6.50
C SER A 104 -25.40 -3.94 5.89
N ARG A 105 -25.24 -2.79 5.21
CA ARG A 105 -26.36 -2.16 4.51
C ARG A 105 -26.87 -2.99 3.33
N ARG A 106 -26.00 -3.82 2.75
CA ARG A 106 -26.31 -4.73 1.64
C ARG A 106 -26.69 -6.14 2.09
N GLY A 107 -26.62 -6.46 3.39
CA GLY A 107 -26.93 -7.79 3.93
C GLY A 107 -25.93 -8.87 3.50
N LEU A 108 -24.66 -8.50 3.31
CA LEU A 108 -23.61 -9.36 2.76
C LEU A 108 -22.72 -10.01 3.82
N GLU A 109 -23.04 -9.90 5.11
CA GLU A 109 -22.19 -10.34 6.23
C GLU A 109 -21.85 -11.84 6.22
N LYS A 110 -22.68 -12.65 5.54
CA LYS A 110 -22.44 -14.10 5.41
C LYS A 110 -21.43 -14.45 4.33
N ARG A 111 -21.16 -13.53 3.40
CA ARG A 111 -20.30 -13.73 2.24
C ARG A 111 -19.09 -12.81 2.22
N VAL A 112 -19.09 -11.76 3.04
CA VAL A 112 -18.01 -10.77 3.06
C VAL A 112 -17.51 -10.58 4.48
N SER A 113 -16.23 -10.88 4.69
CA SER A 113 -15.50 -10.56 5.91
C SER A 113 -14.72 -9.27 5.74
N CYS A 114 -14.59 -8.49 6.81
CA CYS A 114 -13.76 -7.28 6.84
C CYS A 114 -12.75 -7.41 7.98
N VAL A 115 -11.47 -7.54 7.63
CA VAL A 115 -10.37 -7.85 8.54
C VAL A 115 -9.43 -6.65 8.63
N HIS A 116 -9.30 -6.11 9.83
CA HIS A 116 -8.32 -5.07 10.12
C HIS A 116 -6.95 -5.71 10.37
N ALA A 117 -6.01 -5.52 9.44
CA ALA A 117 -4.68 -6.12 9.51
C ALA A 117 -3.64 -5.29 8.76
N ASP A 118 -2.46 -5.15 9.35
CA ASP A 118 -1.24 -4.74 8.65
C ASP A 118 -0.63 -5.97 7.98
N LEU A 119 -0.79 -6.05 6.66
CA LEU A 119 -0.29 -7.16 5.85
C LEU A 119 1.23 -7.17 5.71
N THR A 120 1.91 -6.06 6.05
CA THR A 120 3.38 -6.06 6.07
C THR A 120 3.93 -6.91 7.19
N GLY A 121 3.19 -7.08 8.29
CA GLY A 121 3.63 -7.83 9.48
C GLY A 121 4.84 -7.26 10.24
N VAL A 122 5.43 -6.15 9.76
CA VAL A 122 6.69 -5.61 10.31
C VAL A 122 6.61 -4.13 10.66
N MET A 123 5.61 -3.38 10.20
CA MET A 123 5.62 -1.92 10.33
C MET A 123 5.72 -1.48 11.78
N GLU A 124 4.88 -2.02 12.66
CA GLU A 124 4.93 -1.74 14.10
C GLU A 124 6.23 -2.21 14.75
N TYR A 125 6.71 -3.40 14.36
CA TYR A 125 7.96 -3.95 14.87
C TYR A 125 9.16 -3.05 14.53
N TRP A 126 9.34 -2.71 13.25
CA TRP A 126 10.42 -1.83 12.79
C TRP A 126 10.34 -0.44 13.42
N THR A 127 9.12 0.10 13.56
CA THR A 127 8.88 1.38 14.24
C THR A 127 9.35 1.34 15.69
N GLY A 128 9.01 0.28 16.42
CA GLY A 128 9.42 0.09 17.81
C GLY A 128 10.93 -0.12 17.98
N GLU A 129 11.56 -0.90 17.10
CA GLU A 129 13.01 -1.13 17.10
C GLU A 129 13.77 0.18 16.83
N LEU A 130 13.33 0.97 15.85
CA LEU A 130 13.96 2.25 15.53
C LEU A 130 13.78 3.25 16.68
N GLU A 131 12.57 3.36 17.24
CA GLU A 131 12.35 4.27 18.37
C GLU A 131 13.21 3.88 19.58
N SER A 132 13.31 2.57 19.87
CA SER A 132 14.15 2.04 20.94
C SER A 132 15.63 2.32 20.71
N TYR A 133 16.11 2.09 19.49
CA TYR A 133 17.48 2.39 19.07
C TYR A 133 17.82 3.88 19.27
N LEU A 134 16.93 4.77 18.81
CA LEU A 134 17.13 6.22 18.88
C LEU A 134 17.09 6.74 20.33
N LYS A 135 16.26 6.14 21.20
CA LYS A 135 16.16 6.46 22.64
C LYS A 135 17.35 5.94 23.44
N ALA A 136 17.90 4.77 23.08
CA ALA A 136 19.02 4.14 23.78
C ALA A 136 20.34 4.93 23.67
N GLY A 137 20.41 5.88 22.72
CA GLY A 137 21.36 6.99 22.75
C GLY A 137 22.83 6.56 22.92
N LYS A 138 23.43 6.00 21.86
CA LYS A 138 24.91 6.09 21.79
C LYS A 138 25.30 7.57 21.84
N LYS A 139 26.32 7.90 22.65
CA LYS A 139 26.76 9.29 22.88
C LYS A 139 27.13 10.06 21.61
N SER A 140 27.38 9.38 20.48
CA SER A 140 27.49 10.00 19.17
C SER A 140 26.31 9.60 18.28
N LYS A 141 25.58 10.60 17.78
CA LYS A 141 24.59 10.47 16.69
C LYS A 141 25.33 10.19 15.38
N ASN A 142 25.83 8.97 15.22
CA ASN A 142 26.59 8.57 14.05
C ASN A 142 25.62 8.02 12.98
N GLN A 143 25.58 8.67 11.82
CA GLN A 143 24.76 8.21 10.70
C GLN A 143 25.22 6.84 10.17
N LEU A 144 26.49 6.47 10.33
CA LEU A 144 26.98 5.14 9.94
C LEU A 144 26.38 4.02 10.81
N ASP A 145 26.30 4.24 12.13
CA ASP A 145 25.67 3.27 13.05
C ASP A 145 24.17 3.13 12.76
N LEU A 146 23.52 4.21 12.31
CA LEU A 146 22.12 4.22 11.94
C LEU A 146 21.90 3.51 10.58
N ALA A 147 22.80 3.70 9.61
CA ALA A 147 22.80 2.94 8.37
C ALA A 147 22.92 1.43 8.65
N GLN A 148 23.82 1.04 9.57
CA GLN A 148 23.93 -0.36 10.02
C GLN A 148 22.65 -0.88 10.69
N PHE A 149 21.95 -0.03 11.47
CA PHE A 149 20.64 -0.38 12.02
C PHE A 149 19.63 -0.68 10.90
N PHE A 150 19.49 0.21 9.92
CA PHE A 150 18.56 -0.01 8.80
C PHE A 150 18.94 -1.27 8.03
N SER A 151 20.22 -1.48 7.72
CA SER A 151 20.74 -2.69 7.07
C SER A 151 20.35 -3.98 7.80
N GLY A 152 20.27 -3.95 9.13
CA GLY A 152 19.91 -5.10 9.96
C GLY A 152 18.42 -5.37 10.12
N LEU A 153 17.55 -4.52 9.56
CA LEU A 153 16.10 -4.72 9.63
C LEU A 153 15.68 -5.98 8.84
N GLY A 154 14.95 -6.85 9.52
CA GLY A 154 14.38 -8.08 8.96
C GLY A 154 13.02 -8.38 9.56
N PRO A 155 12.38 -9.49 9.16
CA PRO A 155 11.13 -9.92 9.77
C PRO A 155 11.34 -10.28 11.25
N PRO A 156 10.30 -10.21 12.10
CA PRO A 156 10.40 -10.65 13.49
C PRO A 156 10.79 -12.14 13.57
N LYS A 157 11.44 -12.52 14.69
CA LYS A 157 11.77 -13.92 14.98
C LYS A 157 10.48 -14.76 15.00
N GLY A 158 10.31 -15.65 14.01
CA GLY A 158 9.09 -16.45 13.83
C GLY A 158 8.44 -16.28 12.45
N GLY A 159 8.89 -15.32 11.64
CA GLY A 159 8.43 -15.15 10.26
C GLY A 159 7.01 -14.60 10.12
N PHE A 160 6.57 -14.44 8.87
CA PHE A 160 5.24 -13.93 8.51
C PHE A 160 4.09 -14.89 8.81
N ASP A 161 4.39 -16.19 9.00
CA ASP A 161 3.40 -17.23 9.35
C ASP A 161 2.63 -16.91 10.65
N SER A 162 3.19 -16.06 11.51
CA SER A 162 2.55 -15.63 12.75
C SER A 162 1.23 -14.86 12.57
N LEU A 163 0.96 -14.32 11.37
CA LEU A 163 -0.30 -13.61 11.11
C LEU A 163 -1.47 -14.58 10.81
N GLY A 164 -1.21 -15.85 10.48
CA GLY A 164 -2.25 -16.81 10.12
C GLY A 164 -3.14 -16.36 8.95
N LEU A 165 -2.67 -15.40 8.16
CA LEU A 165 -3.43 -14.72 7.10
C LEU A 165 -3.49 -15.52 5.80
N LEU A 166 -2.59 -16.49 5.64
CA LEU A 166 -2.55 -17.35 4.47
C LEU A 166 -3.51 -18.53 4.69
N SER A 167 -4.81 -18.28 4.49
CA SER A 167 -5.79 -19.35 4.26
C SER A 167 -5.77 -19.81 2.80
N ASP A 168 -6.38 -20.95 2.50
CA ASP A 168 -6.56 -21.51 1.15
C ASP A 168 -7.47 -20.63 0.26
N TYR A 169 -6.99 -19.43 -0.07
CA TYR A 169 -7.66 -18.52 -0.99
C TYR A 169 -7.56 -19.08 -2.41
N SER A 170 -8.67 -19.07 -3.14
CA SER A 170 -8.65 -19.44 -4.57
C SER A 170 -7.99 -18.37 -5.43
N ALA A 171 -8.06 -17.11 -4.98
CA ALA A 171 -7.50 -15.96 -5.64
C ALA A 171 -7.12 -14.85 -4.63
N VAL A 172 -6.19 -13.99 -5.02
CA VAL A 172 -5.79 -12.81 -4.24
C VAL A 172 -5.78 -11.58 -5.15
N ILE A 173 -6.24 -10.45 -4.62
CA ILE A 173 -6.05 -9.12 -5.21
C ILE A 173 -5.19 -8.30 -4.25
N SER A 174 -4.14 -7.66 -4.74
CA SER A 174 -3.39 -6.65 -4.01
C SER A 174 -3.55 -5.29 -4.67
N LEU A 175 -4.08 -4.32 -3.91
CA LEU A 175 -4.41 -2.99 -4.40
C LEU A 175 -3.45 -1.95 -3.81
N ASN A 176 -2.52 -1.49 -4.64
CA ASN A 176 -1.59 -0.39 -4.39
C ASN A 176 -0.74 -0.51 -3.11
N LEU A 177 -0.75 -1.66 -2.44
CA LEU A 177 0.07 -1.89 -1.24
C LEU A 177 1.56 -1.83 -1.57
N LEU A 178 1.97 -2.46 -2.68
CA LEU A 178 3.38 -2.55 -3.04
C LEU A 178 4.04 -1.17 -3.14
N SER A 179 3.38 -0.18 -3.75
CA SER A 179 3.86 1.20 -3.86
C SER A 179 3.61 2.05 -2.61
N GLN A 180 2.59 1.74 -1.80
CA GLN A 180 2.24 2.55 -0.63
C GLN A 180 3.01 2.18 0.65
N ILE A 181 3.34 0.90 0.85
CA ILE A 181 4.04 0.43 2.06
C ILE A 181 5.36 1.20 2.31
N PRO A 182 6.22 1.45 1.29
CA PRO A 182 7.39 2.32 1.45
C PRO A 182 7.07 3.70 2.01
N ILE A 183 6.00 4.35 1.55
CA ILE A 183 5.64 5.71 1.97
C ILE A 183 5.40 5.74 3.49
N TYR A 184 4.62 4.78 4.01
CA TYR A 184 4.36 4.68 5.44
C TYR A 184 5.64 4.48 6.25
N TRP A 185 6.52 3.58 5.81
CA TRP A 185 7.78 3.34 6.52
C TRP A 185 8.72 4.55 6.46
N GLY A 186 8.89 5.15 5.28
CA GLY A 186 9.71 6.34 5.07
C GLY A 186 9.26 7.50 5.96
N ASP A 187 7.95 7.75 6.04
CA ASP A 187 7.37 8.81 6.88
C ASP A 187 7.59 8.53 8.37
N ARG A 188 7.38 7.27 8.81
CA ARG A 188 7.61 6.86 10.21
C ARG A 188 9.08 7.01 10.59
N ALA A 189 9.98 6.49 9.77
CA ALA A 189 11.41 6.58 9.99
C ALA A 189 11.87 8.04 10.06
N SER A 190 11.51 8.85 9.06
CA SER A 190 11.87 10.27 9.00
C SER A 190 11.33 11.05 10.19
N SER A 191 10.08 10.80 10.57
CA SER A 191 9.46 11.43 11.75
C SER A 191 10.19 11.09 13.04
N LEU A 192 10.61 9.83 13.23
CA LEU A 192 11.36 9.40 14.41
C LEU A 192 12.77 9.99 14.44
N LEU A 193 13.47 10.02 13.30
CA LEU A 193 14.79 10.63 13.16
C LEU A 193 14.76 12.13 13.49
N LEU A 194 13.78 12.85 12.95
CA LEU A 194 13.57 14.26 13.24
C LEU A 194 13.20 14.47 14.72
N LYS A 195 12.28 13.67 15.27
CA LYS A 195 11.81 13.81 16.65
C LYS A 195 12.94 13.62 17.66
N HIS A 196 13.67 12.51 17.56
CA HIS A 196 14.64 12.07 18.57
C HIS A 196 16.05 12.60 18.32
N TRP A 197 16.51 12.63 17.08
CA TRP A 197 17.88 13.01 16.75
C TRP A 197 17.99 14.39 16.12
N LYS A 198 16.86 15.03 15.76
CA LYS A 198 16.83 16.30 15.00
C LYS A 198 17.53 16.18 13.64
N LEU A 199 17.54 14.95 13.11
CA LEU A 199 18.13 14.66 11.81
C LEU A 199 17.05 14.87 10.75
N GLY A 200 17.18 15.94 9.98
CA GLY A 200 16.41 16.19 8.76
C GLY A 200 17.16 15.72 7.53
N VAL A 201 16.50 15.83 6.38
CA VAL A 201 17.10 15.64 5.06
C VAL A 201 17.82 16.92 4.61
N GLU A 202 18.72 16.77 3.65
CA GLU A 202 19.43 17.84 2.96
C GLU A 202 18.50 18.58 1.97
N GLU A 203 19.02 19.59 1.26
CA GLU A 203 18.23 20.41 0.32
C GLU A 203 17.65 19.60 -0.84
N ASP A 204 18.27 18.47 -1.17
CA ASP A 204 17.79 17.53 -2.21
C ASP A 204 16.74 16.53 -1.69
N GLY A 205 16.34 16.66 -0.42
CA GLY A 205 15.35 15.78 0.20
C GLY A 205 15.91 14.44 0.68
N LYS A 206 17.24 14.25 0.70
CA LYS A 206 17.88 12.98 1.09
C LYS A 206 18.69 13.08 2.37
N TYR A 207 18.95 11.94 2.99
CA TYR A 207 19.97 11.87 4.03
C TYR A 207 21.38 11.76 3.42
N SER A 208 22.43 12.02 4.22
CA SER A 208 23.79 11.79 3.73
C SER A 208 24.09 10.29 3.63
N SER A 209 24.76 9.85 2.55
CA SER A 209 25.24 8.47 2.41
C SER A 209 26.20 8.11 3.56
N PRO A 210 26.13 6.89 4.14
CA PRO A 210 25.38 5.71 3.67
C PRO A 210 23.96 5.57 4.25
N LEU A 211 23.46 6.55 5.01
CA LEU A 211 22.16 6.42 5.68
C LEU A 211 21.01 6.33 4.68
N ASP A 212 21.01 7.21 3.68
CA ASP A 212 19.96 7.26 2.66
C ASP A 212 19.87 5.95 1.89
N ASP A 213 21.01 5.40 1.48
CA ASP A 213 21.10 4.14 0.74
C ASP A 213 20.50 2.97 1.55
N GLU A 214 20.78 2.89 2.86
CA GLU A 214 20.24 1.83 3.71
C GLU A 214 18.76 2.03 4.07
N LEU A 215 18.31 3.28 4.19
CA LEU A 215 16.90 3.59 4.33
C LEU A 215 16.14 3.16 3.07
N ILE A 216 16.62 3.52 1.88
CA ILE A 216 16.04 3.10 0.59
C ILE A 216 16.02 1.57 0.48
N ARG A 217 17.11 0.88 0.81
CA ARG A 217 17.12 -0.59 0.85
C ARG A 217 16.09 -1.18 1.81
N SER A 218 15.81 -0.51 2.93
CA SER A 218 14.76 -0.94 3.86
C SER A 218 13.34 -0.78 3.29
N LEU A 219 13.10 0.24 2.44
CA LEU A 219 11.85 0.38 1.69
C LEU A 219 11.66 -0.79 0.71
N GLY A 220 12.70 -1.14 -0.05
CA GLY A 220 12.69 -2.28 -0.95
C GLY A 220 12.47 -3.63 -0.25
N ARG A 221 13.02 -3.80 0.96
CA ARG A 221 12.76 -5.01 1.79
C ARG A 221 11.27 -5.19 2.11
N LEU A 222 10.55 -4.12 2.43
CA LEU A 222 9.11 -4.20 2.70
C LEU A 222 8.32 -4.64 1.47
N GLN A 223 8.70 -4.12 0.30
CA GLN A 223 8.09 -4.52 -0.96
C GLN A 223 8.34 -5.99 -1.26
N ARG A 224 9.59 -6.45 -1.05
CA ARG A 224 9.93 -7.88 -1.18
C ARG A 224 9.11 -8.75 -0.24
N PHE A 225 8.95 -8.37 1.04
CA PHE A 225 8.10 -9.12 1.97
C PHE A 225 6.65 -9.23 1.50
N HIS A 226 6.12 -8.16 0.90
CA HIS A 226 4.77 -8.20 0.33
C HIS A 226 4.70 -9.13 -0.90
N LEU A 227 5.71 -9.12 -1.78
CA LEU A 227 5.77 -10.06 -2.91
C LEU A 227 5.95 -11.51 -2.45
N ASP A 228 6.72 -11.74 -1.39
CA ASP A 228 6.88 -13.06 -0.75
C ASP A 228 5.54 -13.54 -0.18
N LEU A 229 4.78 -12.67 0.48
CA LEU A 229 3.42 -12.96 0.96
C LEU A 229 2.50 -13.38 -0.19
N LEU A 230 2.50 -12.64 -1.30
CA LEU A 230 1.70 -12.98 -2.47
C LEU A 230 2.14 -14.32 -3.10
N SER A 231 3.45 -14.54 -3.20
CA SER A 231 4.04 -15.77 -3.74
C SER A 231 3.74 -16.99 -2.87
N ALA A 232 3.66 -16.80 -1.54
CA ALA A 232 3.34 -17.82 -0.57
C ALA A 232 1.82 -18.05 -0.36
N SER A 233 0.97 -17.26 -1.03
CA SER A 233 -0.48 -17.27 -0.78
C SER A 233 -1.20 -18.58 -1.12
N GLY A 234 -0.58 -19.46 -1.91
CA GLY A 234 -1.20 -20.68 -2.42
C GLY A 234 -2.34 -20.44 -3.41
N ALA A 235 -2.65 -19.18 -3.73
CA ALA A 235 -3.76 -18.82 -4.59
C ALA A 235 -3.51 -19.26 -6.03
N ARG A 236 -4.56 -19.72 -6.73
CA ARG A 236 -4.46 -20.10 -8.14
C ARG A 236 -4.11 -18.90 -9.03
N ARG A 237 -4.64 -17.72 -8.65
CA ARG A 237 -4.45 -16.46 -9.37
C ARG A 237 -4.19 -15.32 -8.41
N VAL A 238 -3.23 -14.46 -8.77
CA VAL A 238 -2.96 -13.20 -8.10
C VAL A 238 -3.14 -12.06 -9.08
N VAL A 239 -3.88 -11.03 -8.67
CA VAL A 239 -3.94 -9.74 -9.36
C VAL A 239 -3.24 -8.70 -8.51
N LEU A 240 -2.26 -8.01 -9.08
CA LEU A 240 -1.49 -6.96 -8.42
C LEU A 240 -1.70 -5.64 -9.16
N LEU A 241 -2.31 -4.66 -8.49
CA LEU A 241 -2.34 -3.27 -8.94
C LEU A 241 -1.31 -2.49 -8.11
N THR A 242 -0.45 -1.73 -8.78
CA THR A 242 0.54 -0.88 -8.12
C THR A 242 0.92 0.31 -8.99
N ASP A 243 1.28 1.42 -8.37
CA ASP A 243 1.99 2.48 -9.05
C ASP A 243 3.43 2.02 -9.38
N GLN A 244 3.94 2.42 -10.54
CA GLN A 244 5.33 2.27 -10.97
C GLN A 244 6.10 3.59 -10.88
N TRP A 245 5.45 4.69 -11.28
CA TRP A 245 6.05 6.02 -11.33
C TRP A 245 5.08 7.07 -10.80
N PHE A 246 5.65 8.04 -10.08
CA PHE A 246 4.97 9.27 -9.69
C PHE A 246 5.49 10.42 -10.56
N TYR A 247 4.58 11.12 -11.21
CA TYR A 247 4.85 12.30 -12.02
C TYR A 247 4.29 13.53 -11.34
N TYR A 248 5.14 14.51 -11.09
CA TYR A 248 4.74 15.82 -10.59
C TYR A 248 4.96 16.86 -11.68
N TYR A 249 3.93 17.65 -11.95
CA TYR A 249 3.93 18.63 -13.02
C TYR A 249 3.41 19.99 -12.54
N GLU A 250 3.86 21.03 -13.20
CA GLU A 250 3.32 22.38 -13.10
C GLU A 250 2.89 22.85 -14.48
N LYS A 251 1.73 23.49 -14.61
CA LYS A 251 1.16 23.95 -15.89
C LYS A 251 2.11 24.90 -16.64
N SER A 252 2.91 25.67 -15.90
CA SER A 252 3.87 26.64 -16.45
C SER A 252 5.23 26.04 -16.80
N PHE A 253 5.50 24.77 -16.46
CA PHE A 253 6.80 24.14 -16.66
C PHE A 253 6.67 22.84 -17.45
N SER A 254 7.52 22.69 -18.47
CA SER A 254 7.52 21.50 -19.33
C SER A 254 8.28 20.32 -18.73
N GLN A 255 9.11 20.56 -17.72
CA GLN A 255 9.88 19.53 -17.04
C GLN A 255 9.06 18.99 -15.87
N TRP A 256 8.82 17.69 -15.87
CA TRP A 256 8.12 16.99 -14.79
C TRP A 256 9.15 16.33 -13.90
N GLN A 257 8.93 16.38 -12.59
CA GLN A 257 9.65 15.56 -11.65
C GLN A 257 9.07 14.15 -11.71
N VAL A 258 9.96 13.16 -11.81
CA VAL A 258 9.59 11.75 -11.94
C VAL A 258 10.29 10.97 -10.86
N GLU A 259 9.52 10.23 -10.08
CA GLU A 259 10.02 9.42 -8.98
C GLU A 259 9.55 7.97 -9.15
N PRO A 260 10.40 6.96 -8.87
CA PRO A 260 9.96 5.58 -8.85
C PRO A 260 9.06 5.34 -7.63
N ALA A 261 7.97 4.62 -7.83
CA ALA A 261 7.12 4.13 -6.74
C ALA A 261 7.67 2.83 -6.13
N LEU A 262 8.57 2.14 -6.85
CA LEU A 262 9.16 0.88 -6.46
C LEU A 262 10.66 1.01 -6.18
N PHE A 263 11.10 0.39 -5.08
CA PHE A 263 12.48 0.32 -4.59
C PHE A 263 13.01 -1.13 -4.65
N LEU A 264 12.41 -1.94 -5.53
CA LEU A 264 12.80 -3.31 -5.78
C LEU A 264 14.06 -3.35 -6.66
N GLU A 265 14.92 -4.32 -6.40
CA GLU A 265 16.09 -4.61 -7.22
C GLU A 265 15.83 -5.87 -8.06
N SER A 266 16.78 -6.25 -8.93
CA SER A 266 16.73 -7.55 -9.59
C SER A 266 16.85 -8.68 -8.55
N PRO A 267 16.11 -9.81 -8.68
CA PRO A 267 15.30 -10.22 -9.84
C PRO A 267 13.81 -9.83 -9.78
N GLU A 268 13.35 -9.11 -8.75
CA GLU A 268 11.93 -8.81 -8.55
C GLU A 268 11.37 -7.84 -9.59
N VAL A 269 12.24 -7.04 -10.23
CA VAL A 269 11.89 -6.23 -11.38
C VAL A 269 12.76 -6.60 -12.57
N GLN A 270 12.12 -7.04 -13.66
CA GLN A 270 12.77 -7.29 -14.94
C GLN A 270 11.98 -6.59 -16.04
N ASP A 271 12.65 -5.76 -16.85
CA ASP A 271 12.03 -4.99 -17.94
C ASP A 271 10.77 -4.19 -17.48
N ASN A 272 10.84 -3.56 -16.30
CA ASN A 272 9.74 -2.84 -15.64
C ASN A 272 8.51 -3.70 -15.29
N ARG A 273 8.69 -5.01 -15.14
CA ARG A 273 7.65 -5.95 -14.69
C ARG A 273 7.99 -6.47 -13.31
N VAL A 274 6.97 -6.49 -12.45
CA VAL A 274 7.07 -7.13 -11.14
C VAL A 274 6.99 -8.64 -11.33
N CYS A 275 7.95 -9.37 -10.77
CA CYS A 275 7.99 -10.82 -10.82
C CYS A 275 7.44 -11.40 -9.50
N LEU A 276 6.58 -12.41 -9.60
CA LEU A 276 6.13 -13.22 -8.46
C LEU A 276 6.71 -14.63 -8.58
N GLN A 277 7.31 -15.13 -7.49
CA GLN A 277 7.88 -16.47 -7.49
C GLN A 277 6.76 -17.52 -7.54
N ASN A 278 6.97 -18.62 -8.27
CA ASN A 278 5.98 -19.70 -8.49
C ASN A 278 4.77 -19.31 -9.34
N PHE A 279 4.79 -18.12 -9.92
CA PHE A 279 3.71 -17.62 -10.76
C PHE A 279 4.23 -17.25 -12.15
N LEU A 280 3.37 -17.44 -13.15
CA LEU A 280 3.55 -16.94 -14.51
C LEU A 280 2.67 -15.70 -14.69
N GLN A 281 3.27 -14.58 -15.12
CA GLN A 281 2.50 -13.41 -15.54
C GLN A 281 1.75 -13.75 -16.84
N VAL A 282 0.42 -13.69 -16.80
CA VAL A 282 -0.46 -14.03 -17.94
C VAL A 282 -1.13 -12.81 -18.58
N ASP A 283 -1.18 -11.69 -17.86
CA ASP A 283 -1.75 -10.43 -18.36
C ASP A 283 -1.06 -9.23 -17.72
N HIS A 284 -1.07 -8.10 -18.44
CA HIS A 284 -0.53 -6.82 -17.95
C HIS A 284 -1.15 -5.64 -18.71
N GLU A 285 -1.68 -4.68 -17.96
CA GLU A 285 -2.11 -3.39 -18.49
C GLU A 285 -1.51 -2.25 -17.65
N SER A 286 -1.44 -1.07 -18.24
CA SER A 286 -1.01 0.15 -17.54
C SER A 286 -1.86 1.34 -17.95
N TRP A 287 -2.03 2.30 -17.05
CA TRP A 287 -2.74 3.55 -17.30
C TRP A 287 -2.28 4.68 -16.39
N LEU A 288 -2.57 5.91 -16.80
CA LEU A 288 -2.30 7.09 -15.99
C LEU A 288 -3.49 7.40 -15.08
N TRP A 289 -3.21 7.56 -13.79
CA TRP A 289 -4.16 8.05 -12.80
C TRP A 289 -3.84 9.49 -12.44
N HIS A 290 -4.74 10.40 -12.79
CA HIS A 290 -4.60 11.82 -12.43
C HIS A 290 -5.01 12.04 -10.97
N LEU A 291 -4.13 11.62 -10.05
CA LEU A 291 -4.37 11.56 -8.62
C LEU A 291 -4.77 12.94 -8.06
N ALA A 292 -3.99 13.97 -8.40
CA ALA A 292 -4.12 15.31 -7.83
C ALA A 292 -3.92 16.38 -8.92
N PRO A 293 -4.96 16.78 -9.66
CA PRO A 293 -4.81 17.80 -10.70
C PRO A 293 -4.46 19.18 -10.12
N GLN A 294 -3.54 19.90 -10.77
CA GLN A 294 -3.16 21.26 -10.37
C GLN A 294 -4.34 22.23 -10.51
N GLY A 295 -4.56 23.03 -9.49
CA GLY A 295 -5.68 23.94 -9.33
C GLY A 295 -6.97 23.27 -8.85
N VAL A 296 -6.95 21.96 -8.61
CA VAL A 296 -8.08 21.21 -8.03
C VAL A 296 -7.73 20.71 -6.63
N GLU A 297 -6.60 20.02 -6.50
CA GLU A 297 -6.12 19.51 -5.20
C GLU A 297 -5.11 20.46 -4.55
N GLN A 298 -4.13 20.92 -5.33
CA GLN A 298 -3.08 21.84 -4.90
C GLN A 298 -2.91 22.94 -5.95
N GLU A 299 -2.48 24.13 -5.54
CA GLU A 299 -2.34 25.27 -6.44
C GLU A 299 -1.05 25.19 -7.27
N GLU A 300 0.05 24.80 -6.64
CA GLU A 300 1.40 24.91 -7.18
C GLU A 300 1.74 23.81 -8.18
N PHE A 301 1.35 22.57 -7.92
CA PHE A 301 1.64 21.42 -8.79
C PHE A 301 0.47 20.44 -8.85
N GLY A 302 0.56 19.50 -9.78
CA GLY A 302 -0.31 18.33 -9.83
C GLY A 302 0.47 17.03 -9.87
N ALA A 303 -0.19 15.93 -9.54
CA ALA A 303 0.38 14.59 -9.52
C ALA A 303 -0.41 13.63 -10.43
N ILE A 304 0.32 12.83 -11.21
CA ILE A 304 -0.16 11.71 -12.01
C ILE A 304 0.63 10.47 -11.59
N HIS A 305 -0.04 9.35 -11.37
CA HIS A 305 0.61 8.07 -11.12
C HIS A 305 0.49 7.20 -12.36
N GLU A 306 1.56 6.51 -12.76
CA GLU A 306 1.47 5.43 -13.74
C GLU A 306 1.18 4.12 -12.99
N VAL A 307 -0.04 3.62 -13.17
CA VAL A 307 -0.57 2.44 -12.52
C VAL A 307 -0.36 1.25 -13.44
N HIS A 308 0.13 0.16 -12.88
CA HIS A 308 0.27 -1.12 -13.55
C HIS A 308 -0.63 -2.15 -12.87
N ALA A 309 -1.33 -2.93 -13.68
CA ALA A 309 -2.09 -4.08 -13.24
C ALA A 309 -1.51 -5.34 -13.88
N TYR A 310 -1.21 -6.33 -13.05
CA TYR A 310 -0.63 -7.59 -13.47
C TYR A 310 -1.55 -8.73 -13.04
N THR A 311 -1.70 -9.73 -13.90
CA THR A 311 -2.36 -11.00 -13.56
C THR A 311 -1.35 -12.12 -13.62
N TYR A 312 -1.35 -12.95 -12.59
CA TYR A 312 -0.44 -14.06 -12.40
C TYR A 312 -1.21 -15.34 -12.14
N ASP A 313 -0.83 -16.43 -12.82
CA ASP A 313 -1.36 -17.78 -12.56
C ASP A 313 -0.26 -18.68 -11.99
N THR A 314 -0.62 -19.60 -11.11
CA THR A 314 0.35 -20.56 -10.57
C THR A 314 0.98 -21.40 -11.68
N CYS A 315 2.30 -21.56 -11.61
CA CYS A 315 3.02 -22.50 -12.47
C CYS A 315 2.55 -23.92 -12.13
N ARG A 316 1.83 -24.57 -13.04
CA ARG A 316 1.40 -25.96 -12.88
C ARG A 316 2.55 -26.96 -12.97
#